data_AF-A0A261SIZ7-F1
#
_entry.id   AF-A0A261SIZ7-F1
#
_cell.length_a   1.000
_cell.length_b   1.000
_cell.length_c   1.000
_cell.angle_alpha   90.00
_cell.angle_beta   90.00
_cell.angle_gamma   90.00
#
_symmetry.space_group_name_H-M   'P 1'
#
loop_
_entity.id
_entity.type
_entity.pdbx_description
1 polymer ?
#
loop_
_entity_poly.entity_id
_entity_poly.type
_entity_poly.pdbx_seq_one_letter_code
_entity_poly.pdbx_strand_id
1 'polypeptide(L)'
;MHRFNALAGAATLLVCTAAAFAAGNVVGVKDRQLFAKDDERRVALIARACGKSGRLLYDHHAQAYLCLWQNRDGPTVTAEVSAYPYLDQLAQR
;
A
#
# COMPACT_ATOMS: atom_id res chain seq x y z
N MET A 1 -9.81 48.46 25.46
CA MET A 1 -10.49 47.78 24.35
C MET A 1 -9.53 47.05 23.40
N HIS A 2 -8.36 47.60 23.04
CA HIS A 2 -7.41 46.93 22.10
C HIS A 2 -6.86 45.55 22.54
N ARG A 3 -6.69 45.29 23.85
CA ARG A 3 -6.19 44.01 24.37
C ARG A 3 -7.17 42.84 24.15
N PHE A 4 -8.46 43.10 24.18
CA PHE A 4 -9.49 42.08 23.93
C PHE A 4 -9.55 41.68 22.45
N ASN A 5 -9.39 42.64 21.53
CA ASN A 5 -9.35 42.35 20.09
C ASN A 5 -8.11 41.55 19.67
N ALA A 6 -6.96 41.81 20.31
CA ALA A 6 -5.72 41.05 20.05
C ALA A 6 -5.81 39.60 20.55
N LEU A 7 -6.41 39.37 21.72
CA LEU A 7 -6.64 38.03 22.27
C LEU A 7 -7.65 37.22 21.43
N ALA A 8 -8.72 37.87 20.96
CA ALA A 8 -9.69 37.23 20.06
C ALA A 8 -9.04 36.82 18.73
N GLY A 9 -8.23 37.70 18.12
CA GLY A 9 -7.52 37.38 16.88
C GLY A 9 -6.52 36.23 17.01
N ALA A 10 -5.78 36.17 18.13
CA ALA A 10 -4.87 35.07 18.43
C ALA A 10 -5.60 33.74 18.64
N ALA A 11 -6.74 33.76 19.33
CA ALA A 11 -7.57 32.57 19.53
C ALA A 11 -8.13 32.02 18.21
N THR A 12 -8.62 32.89 17.32
CA THR A 12 -9.11 32.47 16.00
C THR A 12 -8.02 31.82 15.15
N LEU A 13 -6.82 32.41 15.12
CA LEU A 13 -5.67 31.83 14.41
C LEU A 13 -5.29 30.45 14.94
N LEU A 14 -5.25 30.26 16.27
CA LEU A 14 -4.96 28.97 16.88
C LEU A 14 -6.02 27.90 16.55
N VAL A 15 -7.29 28.28 16.52
CA VAL A 15 -8.36 27.34 16.13
C VAL A 15 -8.24 26.97 14.66
N CYS A 16 -7.94 27.93 13.77
CA CYS A 16 -7.75 27.65 12.35
C CYS A 16 -6.55 26.73 12.09
N THR A 17 -5.41 26.94 12.77
CA THR A 17 -4.23 26.08 12.61
C THR A 17 -4.46 24.69 13.19
N ALA A 18 -5.11 24.57 14.35
CA ALA A 18 -5.47 23.29 14.93
C ALA A 18 -6.45 22.51 14.02
N ALA A 19 -7.44 23.19 13.45
CA ALA A 19 -8.39 22.59 12.50
C ALA A 19 -7.69 22.11 11.22
N ALA A 20 -6.77 22.90 10.66
CA ALA A 20 -5.99 22.51 9.49
C ALA A 20 -5.10 21.29 9.79
N PHE A 21 -4.44 21.26 10.94
CA PHE A 21 -3.63 20.13 11.37
C PHE A 21 -4.49 18.87 11.57
N ALA A 22 -5.65 18.99 12.21
CA ALA A 22 -6.57 17.87 12.39
C ALA A 22 -7.06 17.32 11.05
N ALA A 23 -7.45 18.20 10.12
CA ALA A 23 -7.85 17.80 8.77
C ALA A 23 -6.71 17.09 8.02
N GLY A 24 -5.48 17.60 8.08
CA GLY A 24 -4.31 16.97 7.47
C GLY A 24 -4.03 15.57 8.01
N ASN A 25 -4.17 15.35 9.32
CA ASN A 25 -4.03 14.02 9.91
C ASN A 25 -5.11 13.04 9.41
N VAL A 26 -6.36 13.50 9.29
CA VAL A 26 -7.46 12.69 8.75
C VAL A 26 -7.17 12.27 7.31
N VAL A 27 -6.72 13.19 6.46
CA VAL A 27 -6.33 12.90 5.07
C VAL A 27 -5.19 11.89 5.04
N GLY A 28 -4.13 12.10 5.82
CA GLY A 28 -3.00 11.17 5.87
C GLY A 28 -3.37 9.75 6.31
N VAL A 29 -4.32 9.61 7.25
CA VAL A 29 -4.87 8.30 7.64
C VAL A 29 -5.65 7.65 6.49
N LYS A 30 -6.46 8.44 5.78
CA LYS A 30 -7.23 7.95 4.62
C LYS A 30 -6.33 7.51 3.47
N ASP A 31 -5.26 8.25 3.20
CA ASP A 31 -4.30 7.89 2.16
C ASP A 31 -3.58 6.58 2.48
N ARG A 32 -3.14 6.39 3.73
CA ARG A 32 -2.54 5.11 4.17
C ARG A 32 -3.50 3.93 3.98
N GLN A 33 -4.79 4.12 4.28
CA GLN A 33 -5.81 3.09 4.05
C GLN A 33 -6.00 2.80 2.56
N LEU A 34 -5.93 3.84 1.72
CA LEU A 34 -6.06 3.69 0.28
C LEU A 34 -4.87 2.93 -0.32
N PHE A 35 -3.65 3.29 0.08
CA PHE A 35 -2.43 2.58 -0.35
C PHE A 35 -2.42 1.13 0.11
N ALA A 36 -2.82 0.84 1.35
CA ALA A 36 -2.93 -0.53 1.83
C ALA A 36 -3.91 -1.37 0.99
N LYS A 37 -5.07 -0.80 0.65
CA LYS A 37 -6.05 -1.47 -0.23
C LYS A 37 -5.53 -1.69 -1.64
N ASP A 38 -4.75 -0.74 -2.17
CA ASP A 38 -4.15 -0.88 -3.50
C ASP A 38 -3.06 -1.96 -3.50
N ASP A 39 -2.22 -2.02 -2.47
CA ASP A 39 -1.22 -3.07 -2.29
C ASP A 39 -1.87 -4.45 -2.15
N GLU A 40 -2.94 -4.60 -1.36
CA GLU A 40 -3.70 -5.85 -1.27
C GLU A 40 -4.22 -6.30 -2.64
N ARG A 41 -4.77 -5.37 -3.41
CA ARG A 41 -5.29 -5.65 -4.75
C ARG A 41 -4.18 -6.03 -5.71
N ARG A 42 -3.05 -5.33 -5.67
CA ARG A 42 -1.86 -5.62 -6.48
C ARG A 42 -1.30 -7.00 -6.15
N VAL A 43 -1.15 -7.35 -4.87
CA VAL A 43 -0.71 -8.68 -4.44
C VAL A 43 -1.66 -9.77 -4.93
N ALA A 44 -2.98 -9.55 -4.84
CA ALA A 44 -3.97 -10.49 -5.36
C ALA A 44 -3.88 -10.69 -6.88
N LEU A 45 -3.49 -9.66 -7.64
CA LEU A 45 -3.24 -9.78 -9.08
C LEU A 45 -1.97 -10.57 -9.38
N ILE A 46 -0.88 -10.29 -8.67
CA ILE A 46 0.38 -11.03 -8.80
C ILE A 46 0.18 -12.51 -8.47
N ALA A 47 -0.57 -12.82 -7.40
CA ALA A 47 -0.87 -14.18 -6.98
C ALA A 47 -1.53 -15.03 -8.08
N ARG A 48 -2.28 -14.42 -9.01
CA ARG A 48 -2.90 -15.13 -10.15
C ARG A 48 -1.86 -15.71 -11.10
N ALA A 49 -0.67 -15.12 -11.19
CA ALA A 49 0.41 -15.63 -12.02
C ALA A 49 0.92 -17.01 -11.55
N CYS A 50 0.73 -17.34 -10.26
CA CYS A 50 1.14 -18.64 -9.69
C CYS A 50 0.22 -19.82 -10.06
N GLY A 51 -0.90 -19.56 -10.73
CA GLY A 51 -1.89 -20.59 -11.07
C GLY A 51 -2.63 -21.14 -9.84
N LYS A 52 -3.32 -22.28 -10.01
CA LYS A 52 -4.23 -22.83 -8.97
C LYS A 52 -3.52 -23.54 -7.81
N SER A 53 -2.36 -24.14 -8.06
CA SER A 53 -1.60 -24.95 -7.09
C SER A 53 -0.45 -24.20 -6.44
N GLY A 54 -0.11 -23.01 -6.96
CA GLY A 54 0.97 -22.19 -6.44
C GLY A 54 0.50 -21.27 -5.32
N ARG A 55 1.40 -20.99 -4.37
CA ARG A 55 1.21 -19.98 -3.33
C ARG A 55 2.17 -18.83 -3.58
N LEU A 56 1.69 -17.60 -3.44
CA LEU A 56 2.55 -16.43 -3.50
C LEU A 56 3.27 -16.25 -2.16
N LEU A 57 4.58 -16.05 -2.22
CA LEU A 57 5.43 -15.68 -1.10
C LEU A 57 6.14 -14.37 -1.41
N TYR A 58 6.44 -13.59 -0.39
CA TYR A 58 7.29 -12.42 -0.50
C TYR A 58 8.67 -12.74 0.08
N ASP A 59 9.71 -12.59 -0.73
CA ASP A 59 11.09 -12.69 -0.29
C ASP A 59 11.58 -11.30 0.14
N HIS A 60 11.76 -11.12 1.45
CA HIS A 60 12.24 -9.86 2.02
C HIS A 60 13.71 -9.58 1.70
N HIS A 61 14.53 -10.59 1.40
CA HIS A 61 15.94 -10.38 1.04
C HIS A 61 16.07 -9.90 -0.40
N ALA A 62 15.35 -10.55 -1.32
CA ALA A 62 15.34 -10.16 -2.73
C ALA A 62 14.38 -9.00 -3.05
N GLN A 63 13.50 -8.63 -2.11
CA GLN A 63 12.41 -7.67 -2.33
C GLN A 63 11.53 -8.05 -3.53
N ALA A 64 11.27 -9.36 -3.69
CA ALA A 64 10.60 -9.94 -4.84
C ALA A 64 9.50 -10.90 -4.43
N TYR A 65 8.52 -11.11 -5.32
CA TYR A 65 7.48 -12.11 -5.14
C TYR A 65 7.87 -13.42 -5.80
N LEU A 66 7.64 -14.53 -5.09
CA LEU A 66 7.93 -15.87 -5.55
C LEU A 66 6.64 -16.70 -5.59
N CYS A 67 6.46 -17.50 -6.63
CA CYS A 67 5.49 -18.59 -6.60
C CYS A 67 6.15 -19.84 -6.02
N LEU A 68 5.51 -20.41 -4.99
CA LEU A 68 5.89 -21.67 -4.38
C LEU A 68 4.90 -22.75 -4.79
N TRP A 69 5.41 -23.84 -5.35
CA TRP A 69 4.66 -25.08 -5.56
C TRP A 69 5.26 -26.18 -4.67
N GLN A 70 4.44 -26.81 -3.84
CA GLN A 70 4.83 -27.97 -3.04
C GLN A 70 4.43 -29.24 -3.79
N ASN A 71 5.42 -30.08 -4.12
CA ASN A 71 5.13 -31.44 -4.54
C ASN A 71 4.79 -32.30 -3.31
N ARG A 72 3.87 -33.24 -3.48
CA ARG A 72 3.42 -34.15 -2.42
C ARG A 72 4.54 -35.04 -1.88
N ASP A 73 5.55 -35.30 -2.71
CA ASP A 73 6.72 -36.15 -2.42
C ASP A 73 7.90 -35.38 -1.82
N GLY A 74 7.72 -34.09 -1.50
CA GLY A 74 8.71 -33.29 -0.75
C GLY A 74 9.42 -32.16 -1.49
N PRO A 75 9.72 -32.21 -2.81
CA PRO A 75 10.43 -31.10 -3.43
C PRO A 75 9.51 -29.89 -3.62
N THR A 76 9.97 -28.74 -3.15
CA THR A 76 9.37 -27.43 -3.44
C THR A 76 10.04 -26.81 -4.66
N VAL A 77 9.24 -26.30 -5.59
CA VAL A 77 9.72 -25.47 -6.69
C VAL A 77 9.34 -24.02 -6.38
N THR A 78 10.31 -23.14 -6.46
CA THR A 78 10.10 -21.69 -6.41
C THR A 78 10.45 -21.07 -7.75
N ALA A 79 9.65 -20.11 -8.20
CA ALA A 79 9.98 -19.27 -9.35
C ALA A 79 9.66 -17.82 -9.01
N GLU A 80 10.52 -16.90 -9.46
CA GLU A 80 10.26 -15.47 -9.33
C GLU A 80 9.09 -15.05 -10.23
N VAL A 81 8.28 -14.14 -9.72
CA VAL A 81 7.18 -13.52 -10.45
C VAL A 81 7.56 -12.09 -10.75
N SER A 82 7.37 -11.66 -12.01
CA SER A 82 7.53 -10.26 -12.36
C SER A 82 6.66 -9.37 -11.46
N ALA A 83 7.16 -8.17 -11.17
CA ALA A 83 6.42 -7.14 -10.46
C ALA A 83 5.14 -6.69 -11.19
N TYR A 84 5.11 -6.82 -12.53
CA TYR A 84 4.01 -6.36 -13.38
C TYR A 84 3.59 -7.41 -14.43
N PRO A 85 3.12 -8.59 -14.00
CA PRO A 85 2.95 -9.74 -14.89
C PRO A 85 1.93 -9.48 -16.01
N TYR A 86 0.93 -8.64 -15.78
CA TYR A 86 -0.06 -8.29 -16.80
C TYR A 86 0.48 -7.31 -17.85
N LEU A 87 1.29 -6.33 -17.44
CA LEU A 87 1.91 -5.37 -18.37
C LEU A 87 2.94 -6.07 -19.25
N ASP A 88 3.74 -6.96 -18.68
CA ASP A 88 4.74 -7.72 -19.42
C ASP A 88 4.09 -8.63 -20.47
N GLN A 89 2.95 -9.26 -20.14
CA GLN A 89 2.17 -10.05 -21.10
C GLN A 89 1.62 -9.20 -22.26
N LEU A 90 1.25 -7.94 -22.02
CA LEU A 90 0.82 -7.02 -23.07
C LEU A 90 1.98 -6.58 -23.96
N ALA A 91 3.18 -6.38 -23.40
CA ALA A 91 4.36 -5.99 -24.15
C ALA A 91 4.90 -7.09 -25.09
N GLN A 92 4.52 -8.35 -24.84
CA GLN A 92 4.91 -9.51 -25.63
C GLN A 92 3.93 -9.85 -26.77
N ARG A 93 2.82 -9.11 -26.91
CA ARG A 93 1.86 -9.23 -28.02
C ARG A 93 2.19 -8.27 -29.14
#